data_AF-A0AA43C523-F1
#
_entry.id   AF-A0AA43C523-F1
#
_cell.length_a   1.000
_cell.length_b   1.000
_cell.length_c   1.000
_cell.angle_alpha   90.00
_cell.angle_beta   90.00
_cell.angle_gamma   90.00
#
_symmetry.space_group_name_H-M   'P 1'
#
loop_
_entity.id
_entity.type
_entity.pdbx_description
1 polymer ?
#
loop_
_entity_poly.entity_id
_entity_poly.type
_entity_poly.pdbx_seq_one_letter_code
_entity_poly.pdbx_strand_id
1 'polypeptide(L)' 'MDDERPVERWHGTIIRDCRGILGRDLVAAERLFITSRRGLLALEIIHDSVKDLAGEPERLRRYLNSEAVREPEGTPPET' A
#
# COMPACT_ATOMS: atom_id res chain seq x y z
N MET A 1 -24.06 -11.55 11.67
CA MET A 1 -24.20 -10.30 10.89
C MET A 1 -22.83 -9.67 10.97
N ASP A 2 -22.00 -10.05 10.01
CA ASP A 2 -20.55 -9.89 10.03
C ASP A 2 -20.19 -8.62 9.25
N ASP A 3 -20.68 -7.48 9.73
CA ASP A 3 -20.49 -6.16 9.11
C ASP A 3 -19.14 -5.52 9.49
N GLU A 4 -18.25 -6.25 10.14
CA GLU A 4 -17.01 -5.72 10.70
C GLU A 4 -15.84 -5.67 9.70
N ARG A 5 -15.95 -6.28 8.51
CA ARG A 5 -14.76 -6.53 7.67
C ARG A 5 -14.70 -5.89 6.27
N PRO A 6 -15.38 -4.76 5.96
CA PRO A 6 -15.21 -4.11 4.66
C PRO A 6 -13.76 -3.66 4.44
N VAL A 7 -13.09 -3.19 5.49
CA VAL A 7 -11.68 -2.76 5.49
C VAL A 7 -10.74 -3.95 5.22
N GLU A 8 -10.89 -5.06 5.94
CA GLU A 8 -10.05 -6.24 5.74
C GLU A 8 -10.26 -6.89 4.36
N ARG A 9 -11.51 -6.90 3.87
CA ARG A 9 -11.81 -7.34 2.50
C ARG A 9 -11.13 -6.44 1.48
N TRP A 10 -11.17 -5.12 1.69
CA TRP A 10 -10.49 -4.15 0.84
C TRP A 10 -8.97 -4.32 0.85
N HIS A 11 -8.35 -4.50 2.02
CA HIS A 11 -6.93 -4.83 2.13
C HIS A 11 -6.59 -6.07 1.30
N GLY A 12 -7.40 -7.13 1.43
CA GLY A 12 -7.22 -8.36 0.66
C GLY A 12 -7.27 -8.13 -0.85
N THR A 13 -8.21 -7.31 -1.33
CA THR A 13 -8.33 -6.95 -2.75
C THR A 13 -7.10 -6.21 -3.25
N ILE A 14 -6.69 -5.14 -2.55
CA ILE A 14 -5.52 -4.33 -2.93
C ILE A 14 -4.25 -5.19 -2.95
N ILE A 15 -4.05 -6.03 -1.92
CA ILE A 15 -2.90 -6.95 -1.86
C ILE A 15 -2.92 -7.91 -3.05
N ARG A 16 -4.08 -8.45 -3.42
CA ARG A 16 -4.21 -9.35 -4.57
C ARG A 16 -3.85 -8.65 -5.88
N ASP A 17 -4.34 -7.44 -6.10
CA ASP A 17 -4.03 -6.66 -7.29
C ASP A 17 -2.53 -6.32 -7.37
N CYS A 18 -1.94 -5.87 -6.25
CA CYS A 18 -0.50 -5.63 -6.16
C CYS A 18 0.33 -6.89 -6.51
N ARG A 19 -0.07 -8.07 -6.03
CA ARG A 19 0.59 -9.34 -6.38
C ARG A 19 0.50 -9.66 -7.87
N GLY A 20 -0.67 -9.42 -8.46
CA GLY A 20 -0.90 -9.62 -9.89
C GLY A 20 0.01 -8.73 -10.74
N ILE A 21 0.17 -7.46 -10.34
CA ILE A 21 1.00 -6.49 -11.07
C ILE A 21 2.50 -6.75 -10.86
N LEU A 22 2.94 -7.03 -9.63
CA LEU A 22 4.35 -7.24 -9.31
C LEU A 22 4.86 -8.63 -9.71
N GLY A 23 3.97 -9.59 -9.97
CA GLY A 23 4.33 -10.99 -10.26
C GLY A 23 5.00 -11.73 -9.08
N ARG A 24 4.92 -11.17 -7.87
CA ARG A 24 5.51 -11.73 -6.63
C ARG A 24 4.63 -11.40 -5.42
N ASP A 25 4.91 -12.03 -4.28
CA ASP A 25 4.27 -11.66 -3.02
C ASP A 25 4.79 -10.30 -2.49
N LEU A 26 3.96 -9.59 -1.72
CA LEU A 26 4.34 -8.32 -1.10
C LEU A 26 5.25 -8.58 0.08
N VAL A 27 6.32 -7.80 0.19
CA VAL A 27 7.16 -7.82 1.39
C VAL A 27 6.45 -7.16 2.58
N ALA A 28 6.98 -7.36 3.79
CA ALA A 28 6.37 -6.86 5.01
C ALA A 28 6.09 -5.34 4.98
N ALA A 29 7.02 -4.54 4.44
CA ALA A 29 6.85 -3.09 4.32
C ALA A 29 5.69 -2.68 3.39
N GLU A 30 5.60 -3.30 2.21
CA GLU A 30 4.53 -3.05 1.24
C GLU A 30 3.16 -3.47 1.80
N ARG A 31 3.11 -4.59 2.52
CA ARG A 31 1.89 -5.05 3.21
C ARG A 31 1.51 -4.13 4.36
N LEU A 32 2.49 -3.64 5.12
CA LEU A 32 2.27 -2.70 6.21
C LEU A 32 1.70 -1.38 5.69
N PHE A 33 2.19 -0.87 4.55
CA PHE A 33 1.63 0.30 3.89
C PHE A 33 0.13 0.14 3.67
N ILE A 34 -0.32 -0.95 3.04
CA ILE A 34 -1.75 -1.17 2.76
C ILE A 34 -2.57 -1.34 4.06
N THR A 35 -2.11 -2.23 4.94
CA THR A 35 -2.85 -2.64 6.14
C THR A 35 -2.90 -1.56 7.24
N SER A 36 -1.95 -0.63 7.26
CA SER A 36 -1.93 0.45 8.25
C SER A 36 -2.99 1.53 7.96
N ARG A 37 -3.60 1.56 6.78
CA ARG A 37 -4.70 2.48 6.45
C ARG A 37 -6.02 1.79 6.74
N ARG A 38 -6.79 2.34 7.69
CA ARG A 38 -8.11 1.80 8.09
C ARG A 38 -9.30 2.60 7.55
N GLY A 39 -9.05 3.78 6.99
CA GLY A 39 -10.09 4.60 6.37
C GLY A 39 -10.47 4.07 5.00
N LEU A 40 -11.77 3.88 4.74
CA LEU A 40 -12.26 3.39 3.45
C LEU A 40 -11.84 4.30 2.29
N LEU A 41 -11.93 5.62 2.46
CA LEU A 41 -11.46 6.59 1.46
C LEU A 41 -9.95 6.45 1.16
N ALA A 42 -9.14 6.23 2.18
CA ALA A 42 -7.70 6.02 1.99
C ALA A 42 -7.43 4.73 1.21
N LEU A 43 -8.22 3.68 1.47
CA LEU A 43 -8.13 2.43 0.74
C LEU A 43 -8.60 2.57 -0.71
N GLU A 44 -9.67 3.35 -0.96
CA GLU A 44 -10.13 3.73 -2.29
C GLU A 44 -9.02 4.41 -3.10
N ILE A 45 -8.37 5.41 -2.51
CA ILE A 45 -7.26 6.14 -3.14
C ILE A 45 -6.08 5.21 -3.43
N ILE A 46 -5.72 4.33 -2.49
CA ILE A 46 -4.65 3.35 -2.68
C ILE A 46 -5.02 2.39 -3.81
N HIS A 47 -6.25 1.88 -3.85
CA HIS A 47 -6.68 0.94 -4.87
C HIS A 47 -6.68 1.57 -6.27
N ASP A 48 -7.14 2.82 -6.36
CA ASP A 48 -7.12 3.59 -7.61
C ASP A 48 -5.68 3.81 -8.09
N SER A 49 -4.78 4.21 -7.19
CA SER A 49 -3.35 4.35 -7.48
C SER A 49 -2.71 3.04 -7.95
N VAL A 50 -3.06 1.91 -7.33
CA VAL A 50 -2.56 0.58 -7.73
C VAL A 50 -3.05 0.22 -9.14
N LYS A 51 -4.29 0.57 -9.49
CA LYS A 51 -4.85 0.34 -10.84
C LYS A 51 -4.23 1.24 -11.89
N ASP A 52 -3.98 2.50 -11.57
CA ASP A 52 -3.29 3.45 -12.46
C ASP A 52 -1.86 2.96 -12.78
N LEU A 53 -1.17 2.43 -11.77
CA LEU A 53 0.16 1.85 -11.92
C LEU A 53 0.16 0.42 -12.48
N ALA A 54 -0.99 -0.10 -12.92
CA ALA A 54 -1.08 -1.41 -13.55
C ALA A 54 -0.33 -1.40 -14.90
N GLY A 55 0.81 -2.07 -14.94
CA GLY A 55 1.73 -2.06 -16.09
C GLY A 55 3.09 -1.43 -15.78
N GLU A 56 3.23 -0.75 -14.64
CA GLU A 56 4.49 -0.16 -14.18
C GLU A 56 4.92 -0.75 -12.82
N PRO A 57 5.35 -2.02 -12.77
CA PRO A 57 5.66 -2.72 -11.50
C PRO A 57 6.74 -2.03 -10.68
N GLU A 58 7.71 -1.37 -11.32
CA GLU A 58 8.76 -0.59 -10.65
C GLU A 58 8.19 0.65 -9.94
N ARG A 59 7.23 1.35 -10.56
CA ARG A 59 6.56 2.51 -9.95
C ARG A 59 5.64 2.07 -8.81
N LEU A 60 4.88 0.99 -9.00
CA LEU A 60 4.06 0.41 -7.95
C LEU A 60 4.91 0.03 -6.72
N ARG A 61 6.06 -0.61 -6.94
CA ARG A 61 6.98 -0.92 -5.85
C ARG A 61 7.43 0.35 -5.12
N ARG A 62 7.83 1.41 -5.84
CA ARG A 62 8.23 2.68 -5.21
C ARG A 62 7.10 3.30 -4.43
N TYR A 63 5.89 3.33 -4.97
CA TYR A 63 4.69 3.84 -4.32
C TYR A 63 4.42 3.12 -2.98
N LEU A 64 4.39 1.79 -2.98
CA LEU A 64 4.15 0.99 -1.77
C LEU A 64 5.26 1.13 -0.72
N ASN A 65 6.46 1.56 -1.12
CA ASN A 65 7.57 1.84 -0.21
C ASN A 65 7.66 3.34 0.17
N SER A 66 6.90 4.22 -0.47
CA SER A 66 7.06 5.67 -0.33
C SER A 66 6.59 6.22 1.02
N GLU A 67 5.62 5.56 1.67
CA GLU A 67 5.07 6.01 2.96
C GLU A 67 5.42 5.04 4.11
N ALA A 68 6.08 3.92 3.79
CA ALA A 68 6.75 3.07 4.78
C ALA A 68 8.03 3.75 5.32
N VAL A 69 8.59 4.70 4.55
CA VAL A 69 9.65 5.63 4.98
C VAL A 69 9.02 6.88 5.62
N ARG A 70 8.20 6.68 6.65
CA ARG A 70 8.23 7.60 7.78
C ARG A 70 9.07 6.94 8.86
N GLU A 71 10.37 6.87 8.58
CA GLU A 71 11.32 6.99 9.68
C GLU A 71 10.96 8.28 10.43
N PRO A 72 10.96 8.30 11.77
CA PRO A 72 10.83 9.58 12.47
C PRO A 72 11.92 10.50 11.92
N GLU A 73 11.54 11.69 11.46
CA GLU A 73 12.46 12.77 11.11
C GLU A 73 13.58 12.85 12.16
N GLY A 74 14.75 12.37 11.77
CA GLY A 74 15.93 12.26 12.60
C GLY A 74 17.06 12.97 11.91
N THR A 75 17.19 14.25 12.23
CA THR A 75 18.32 15.17 12.00
C THR A 75 18.51 15.75 10.58
N PRO A 76 18.43 17.09 10.41
CA PRO A 76 19.06 17.76 9.27
C PRO A 76 20.58 17.61 9.37
N PRO A 77 21.33 17.59 8.25
CA PRO A 77 22.77 17.75 8.29
C PRO A 77 23.10 19.16 8.79
N GLU A 78 23.68 19.27 9.98
CA GLU A 78 24.42 20.48 10.39
C GLU A 78 25.53 20.73 9.35
N THR A 79 25.58 21.95 8.82
CA THR A 79 26.72 22.52 8.10
C THR A 79 27.04 23.86 8.72
#